data_AF-A0A965REJ0-F1
#
_entry.id   AF-A0A965REJ0-F1
#
_cell.length_a   1.000
_cell.length_b   1.000
_cell.length_c   1.000
_cell.angle_alpha   90.00
_cell.angle_beta   90.00
_cell.angle_gamma   90.00
#
_symmetry.space_group_name_H-M   'P 1'
#
loop_
_entity.id
_entity.type
_entity.pdbx_description
1 polymer ?
#
loop_
_entity_poly.entity_id
_entity_poly.type
_entity_poly.pdbx_seq_one_letter_code
_entity_poly.pdbx_strand_id
1 'polypeptide(L)'
;MSKRDFLFELGTEELPPLALPELERALADGIRSGLAAAGLQHADFVSYAAPRRLAVLVRELVDMQPAQLLKRRGPPVNAAFDKAGNPTRA
;
A
#
# COMPACT_ATOMS: atom_id res chain seq x y z
N MET A 1 -12.93 6.38 11.86
CA MET A 1 -11.68 5.62 11.69
C MET A 1 -10.63 6.26 12.56
N SER A 2 -9.86 5.47 13.31
CA SER A 2 -8.78 6.04 14.12
C SER A 2 -7.63 6.39 13.19
N LYS A 3 -6.95 7.49 13.49
CA LYS A 3 -5.73 7.90 12.79
C LYS A 3 -4.58 7.88 13.77
N ARG A 4 -3.40 7.48 13.31
CA ARG A 4 -2.17 7.46 14.13
C ARG A 4 -0.99 7.87 13.27
N ASP A 5 0.02 8.42 13.91
CA ASP A 5 1.30 8.62 13.25
C ASP A 5 2.00 7.27 13.09
N PHE A 6 2.59 7.05 11.92
CA PHE A 6 3.29 5.83 11.56
C PHE A 6 4.72 6.17 11.16
N LEU A 7 5.69 5.59 11.87
CA LEU A 7 7.11 5.75 11.55
C LEU A 7 7.62 4.44 10.94
N PHE A 8 8.12 4.54 9.71
CA PHE A 8 8.92 3.48 9.11
C PHE A 8 10.40 3.83 9.22
N GLU A 9 11.21 2.89 9.69
CA GLU A 9 12.67 3.04 9.76
C GLU A 9 13.35 1.87 9.04
N LEU A 10 14.35 2.20 8.24
CA LEU A 10 15.26 1.25 7.61
C LEU A 10 16.67 1.51 8.13
N GLY A 11 17.19 0.55 8.89
CA GLY A 11 18.61 0.52 9.24
C GLY A 11 19.45 0.10 8.04
N THR A 12 20.57 0.78 7.82
CA THR A 12 21.50 0.50 6.72
C THR A 12 22.93 0.42 7.24
N GLU A 13 23.81 -0.17 6.44
CA GLU A 13 25.25 0.07 6.59
C GLU A 13 25.61 1.50 6.15
N GLU A 14 26.89 1.83 6.02
CA GLU A 14 27.35 3.18 5.67
C GLU A 14 26.97 3.54 4.22
N LEU A 15 25.94 4.37 4.07
CA LEU A 15 25.49 4.91 2.80
C LEU A 15 26.38 6.10 2.37
N PRO A 16 26.64 6.27 1.06
CA PRO A 16 27.37 7.43 0.55
C PRO A 16 26.63 8.73 0.87
N PRO A 17 27.29 9.76 1.48
CA PRO A 17 26.63 11.01 1.84
C PRO A 17 25.96 11.73 0.67
N LEU A 18 26.56 11.64 -0.53
CA LEU A 18 26.03 12.25 -1.75
C LEU A 18 24.75 11.57 -2.26
N ALA A 19 24.52 10.30 -1.91
CA ALA A 19 23.35 9.53 -2.33
C ALA A 19 22.17 9.67 -1.34
N LEU A 20 22.40 10.14 -0.11
CA LEU A 20 21.37 10.22 0.93
C LEU A 20 20.10 10.97 0.48
N PRO A 21 20.18 12.16 -0.15
CA PRO A 21 18.96 12.88 -0.55
C PRO A 21 18.14 12.13 -1.60
N GLU A 22 18.79 11.42 -2.52
CA GLU A 22 18.11 10.62 -3.54
C GLU A 22 17.45 9.38 -2.93
N LEU A 23 18.17 8.67 -2.06
CA LEU A 23 17.67 7.48 -1.37
C LEU A 23 16.51 7.80 -0.43
N GLU A 24 16.62 8.91 0.30
CA GLU A 24 15.55 9.44 1.15
C GLU A 24 14.26 9.68 0.36
N ARG A 25 14.39 10.42 -0.75
CA ARG A 25 13.27 10.75 -1.62
C ARG A 25 12.67 9.49 -2.25
N ALA A 26 13.50 8.57 -2.73
CA ALA A 26 13.04 7.32 -3.33
C ALA A 26 12.24 6.47 -2.32
N LEU A 27 12.70 6.40 -1.06
CA LEU A 27 11.97 5.72 0.00
C LEU A 27 10.63 6.39 0.29
N ALA A 28 10.60 7.71 0.44
CA ALA A 28 9.38 8.47 0.70
C ALA A 28 8.36 8.34 -0.45
N ASP A 29 8.82 8.44 -1.69
CA ASP A 29 7.98 8.28 -2.89
C ASP A 29 7.42 6.85 -3.00
N GLY A 30 8.23 5.84 -2.69
CA GLY A 30 7.81 4.45 -2.64
C GLY A 30 6.71 4.19 -1.62
N ILE A 31 6.87 4.69 -0.39
CA ILE A 31 5.86 4.56 0.67
C ILE A 31 4.58 5.33 0.30
N ARG A 32 4.71 6.57 -0.20
CA ARG A 32 3.57 7.38 -0.65
C ARG A 32 2.77 6.66 -1.74
N SER A 33 3.45 6.12 -2.74
CA SER A 33 2.83 5.37 -3.83
C SER A 33 2.11 4.11 -3.31
N GLY A 34 2.75 3.35 -2.42
CA GLY A 34 2.16 2.16 -1.80
C GLY A 34 0.90 2.47 -0.99
N LEU A 35 0.92 3.51 -0.16
CA LEU A 35 -0.25 3.95 0.62
C LEU A 35 -1.39 4.46 -0.27
N ALA A 36 -1.07 5.20 -1.34
CA ALA A 36 -2.05 5.63 -2.33
C ALA A 36 -2.70 4.46 -3.06
N ALA A 37 -1.91 3.47 -3.50
CA ALA A 37 -2.41 2.25 -4.14
C ALA A 37 -3.29 1.42 -3.18
N ALA A 38 -2.95 1.42 -1.89
CA ALA A 38 -3.76 0.82 -0.84
C ALA A 38 -5.02 1.64 -0.48
N GLY A 39 -5.19 2.85 -1.01
CA GLY A 39 -6.31 3.73 -0.66
C GLY A 39 -6.31 4.16 0.82
N LEU A 40 -5.14 4.17 1.46
CA LEU A 40 -4.98 4.59 2.86
C LEU A 40 -4.76 6.10 2.91
N GLN A 41 -5.68 6.81 3.53
CA GLN A 41 -5.60 8.26 3.72
C GLN A 41 -4.61 8.63 4.83
N HIS A 42 -3.90 9.73 4.64
CA HIS A 42 -2.95 10.31 5.59
C HIS A 42 -2.89 11.83 5.40
N ALA A 43 -2.31 12.56 6.36
CA ALA A 43 -2.18 14.02 6.29
C ALA A 43 -0.89 14.46 5.58
N ASP A 44 0.27 13.98 6.04
CA ASP A 44 1.57 14.47 5.56
C ASP A 44 2.68 13.43 5.72
N PHE A 45 3.84 13.69 5.09
CA PHE A 45 5.05 12.90 5.19
C PHE A 45 6.25 13.76 5.59
N VAL A 46 7.07 13.23 6.50
CA VAL A 46 8.41 13.76 6.78
C VAL A 46 9.41 12.65 6.58
N SER A 47 10.38 12.86 5.70
CA SER A 47 11.48 11.92 5.48
C SER A 47 12.73 12.36 6.25
N TYR A 48 13.56 11.38 6.58
CA TYR A 48 14.82 11.57 7.28
C TYR A 48 15.90 10.68 6.67
N ALA A 49 17.11 11.19 6.60
CA ALA A 49 18.27 10.43 6.16
C ALA A 49 19.50 10.71 7.02
N ALA A 50 20.19 9.62 7.37
CA ALA A 50 21.51 9.59 7.98
C ALA A 50 22.31 8.45 7.32
N PRO A 51 23.66 8.45 7.40
CA PRO A 51 24.47 7.45 6.72
C PRO A 51 24.08 5.99 7.01
N ARG A 52 23.55 5.69 8.19
CA ARG A 52 23.16 4.32 8.61
C ARG A 52 21.66 4.14 8.83
N ARG A 53 20.83 5.09 8.37
CA ARG A 53 19.39 5.08 8.62
C ARG A 53 18.62 5.94 7.63
N LEU A 54 17.55 5.39 7.08
CA LEU A 54 16.51 6.14 6.39
C LEU A 54 15.19 5.98 7.15
N ALA A 55 14.37 7.02 7.23
CA ALA A 55 13.08 6.94 7.88
C ALA A 55 12.02 7.81 7.21
N VAL A 56 10.76 7.43 7.36
CA VAL A 56 9.62 8.19 6.89
C VAL A 56 8.53 8.18 7.96
N LEU A 57 8.18 9.36 8.45
CA LEU A 57 7.06 9.60 9.34
C LEU A 57 5.83 9.97 8.50
N VAL A 58 4.77 9.19 8.62
CA VAL A 58 3.46 9.45 8.01
C VAL A 58 2.52 9.95 9.09
N ARG A 59 2.00 11.17 8.94
CA ARG A 59 1.08 11.76 9.91
C ARG A 59 -0.35 11.38 9.65
N GLU A 60 -1.09 11.13 10.74
CA GLU A 60 -2.51 10.79 10.71
C GLU A 60 -2.88 9.68 9.71
N LEU A 61 -2.08 8.61 9.64
CA LEU A 61 -2.40 7.46 8.81
C LEU A 61 -3.63 6.73 9.36
N VAL A 62 -4.61 6.45 8.50
CA VAL A 62 -5.76 5.62 8.86
C VAL A 62 -5.32 4.18 9.14
N ASP A 63 -5.88 3.57 10.19
CA ASP A 63 -5.54 2.21 10.60
C ASP A 63 -6.19 1.11 9.74
N MET A 64 -7.13 1.50 8.88
CA MET A 64 -7.86 0.59 8.00
C MET A 64 -8.17 1.24 6.65
N GLN A 65 -8.15 0.41 5.61
CA GLN A 65 -8.65 0.80 4.29
C GLN A 65 -10.17 1.05 4.34
N PRO A 66 -10.68 1.99 3.52
CA PRO A 66 -12.12 2.16 3.37
C PRO A 66 -12.76 0.89 2.84
N ALA A 67 -13.99 0.61 3.27
CA ALA A 67 -14.74 -0.53 2.75
C ALA A 67 -14.92 -0.39 1.24
N GLN A 68 -14.54 -1.43 0.49
CA GLN A 68 -14.72 -1.50 -0.95
C GLN A 68 -15.85 -2.45 -1.32
N LEU A 69 -16.80 -1.97 -2.12
CA LEU A 69 -17.84 -2.82 -2.71
C LEU A 69 -17.32 -3.47 -3.99
N LEU A 70 -16.79 -4.68 -3.88
CA LEU A 70 -16.29 -5.42 -5.03
C LEU A 70 -17.42 -6.21 -5.70
N LYS A 71 -17.91 -5.72 -6.85
CA LYS A 71 -18.83 -6.49 -7.70
C LYS A 71 -18.04 -7.41 -8.61
N ARG A 72 -18.03 -8.71 -8.31
CA ARG A 72 -17.51 -9.75 -9.22
C ARG A 72 -18.68 -10.35 -10.00
N ARG A 73 -18.55 -10.39 -11.34
CA ARG A 73 -19.48 -11.19 -12.15
C ARG A 73 -19.16 -12.66 -11.89
N GLY A 74 -20.18 -13.43 -11.52
CA GLY A 74 -20.06 -14.89 -11.47
C GLY A 74 -19.90 -15.47 -12.88
N PRO A 75 -19.65 -16.79 -13.00
CA PRO A 75 -19.70 -17.47 -14.28
C PRO A 75 -21.05 -17.20 -14.95
N PRO A 76 -21.08 -17.07 -16.28
CA PRO A 76 -22.32 -16.79 -16.99
C PRO A 76 -23.31 -17.94 -16.74
N VAL A 77 -24.59 -17.61 -16.60
CA VAL A 77 -25.67 -18.55 -16.23
C VAL A 77 -25.72 -19.76 -17.18
N ASN A 78 -25.34 -19.57 -18.45
CA ASN A 78 -25.26 -20.63 -19.46
C ASN A 78 -24.12 -21.64 -19.25
N ALA A 79 -23.14 -21.34 -18.39
CA ALA A 79 -22.09 -22.27 -17.97
C ALA A 79 -22.46 -23.03 -16.70
N ALA A 80 -23.49 -22.58 -15.97
CA ALA A 80 -23.97 -23.24 -14.76
C ALA A 80 -24.85 -24.46 -15.04
N PHE A 81 -25.44 -24.56 -16.24
CA PHE A 81 -26.33 -25.65 -16.64
C PHE A 81 -25.95 -26.22 -18.00
N ASP A 82 -25.98 -27.54 -18.12
CA ASP A 82 -25.80 -28.23 -19.41
C ASP A 82 -27.05 -28.07 -20.30
N LYS A 83 -26.98 -28.62 -21.53
CA LYS A 83 -28.10 -28.57 -22.49
C LYS A 83 -29.36 -29.32 -22.03
N ALA A 84 -29.26 -30.13 -20.98
CA ALA A 84 -30.38 -30.84 -20.36
C ALA A 84 -30.91 -30.13 -19.10
N GLY A 85 -30.38 -28.95 -18.76
CA GLY A 85 -30.79 -28.17 -17.59
C GLY A 85 -30.21 -28.67 -16.26
N ASN A 86 -29.24 -29.60 -16.30
CA ASN A 86 -28.59 -30.07 -15.08
C ASN A 86 -27.43 -29.14 -14.71
N PRO A 87 -27.20 -28.87 -13.41
CA PRO A 87 -26.05 -28.11 -12.99
C PRO A 87 -24.76 -28.79 -13.45
N THR A 88 -23.88 -28.03 -14.09
CA THR A 88 -22.57 -28.54 -14.50
C THR A 88 -21.70 -28.76 -13.24
N ARG A 89 -20.79 -29.74 -13.30
CA ARG A 89 -19.77 -29.90 -12.24
C ARG A 89 -18.78 -28.73 -12.34
N ALA A 90 -19.06 -27.66 -11.63
CA ALA A 90 -18.08 -26.65 -11.23
C ALA A 90 -17.26 -27.14 -10.04
#